data_AF-A0A2K0SV99-F1
#
_entry.id   AF-A0A2K0SV99-F1
#
_cell.length_a   1.000
_cell.length_b   1.000
_cell.length_c   1.000
_cell.angle_alpha   90.00
_cell.angle_beta   90.00
_cell.angle_gamma   90.00
#
_symmetry.space_group_name_H-M   'P 1'
#
loop_
_entity.id
_entity.type
_entity.pdbx_description
1 polymer ?
#
loop_
_entity_poly.entity_id
_entity_poly.type
_entity_poly.pdbx_seq_one_letter_code
_entity_poly.pdbx_strand_id
1 'polypeptide(L)'
;MLRRCHIWKLWKEHCSSTIISTTVSHEWVLESRPGLEQNGPGNPRIMRRSIATSALMDKIFPELNKNSSEFKHKYDQVKRLEKLGRRLSMMAETFGEGILGLLQCSESDAAFLKISDPMFLKPTDHDFREFLSLLDRTQRGFIRKCSQSITPILKCILDGTLKETNLFPLERNQPEEILGMPKGSQSLLDALNTVL
;
A
#
# COMPACT_ATOMS: atom_id res chain seq x y z
N MET A 1 -11.14 7.87 1.46
CA MET A 1 -9.73 8.16 1.10
C MET A 1 -8.72 7.20 1.75
N LEU A 2 -8.78 6.94 3.07
CA LEU A 2 -7.71 6.25 3.82
C LEU A 2 -7.58 4.73 3.66
N ARG A 3 -8.50 4.07 2.95
CA ARG A 3 -8.48 2.60 2.81
C ARG A 3 -7.13 2.08 2.29
N ARG A 4 -6.53 2.75 1.31
CA ARG A 4 -5.21 2.40 0.77
C ARG A 4 -4.11 2.45 1.84
N CYS A 5 -4.15 3.47 2.69
CA CYS A 5 -3.21 3.64 3.79
C CYS A 5 -3.36 2.54 4.84
N HIS A 6 -4.59 2.19 5.22
CA HIS A 6 -4.85 1.10 6.17
C HIS A 6 -4.39 -0.27 5.64
N ILE A 7 -4.68 -0.58 4.36
CA ILE A 7 -4.24 -1.84 3.73
C ILE A 7 -2.71 -1.92 3.69
N TRP A 8 -2.06 -0.81 3.34
CA TRP A 8 -0.60 -0.73 3.33
C TRP A 8 0.00 -0.89 4.75
N LYS A 9 -0.54 -0.19 5.77
CA LYS A 9 -0.09 -0.34 7.18
C LYS A 9 -0.22 -1.80 7.64
N LEU A 10 -1.39 -2.40 7.44
CA LEU A 10 -1.65 -3.80 7.80
C LEU A 10 -0.62 -4.76 7.15
N TRP A 11 -0.33 -4.56 5.86
CA TRP A 11 0.67 -5.36 5.16
C TRP A 11 2.09 -5.10 5.67
N LYS A 12 2.47 -3.84 5.88
CA LYS A 12 3.81 -3.45 6.34
C LYS A 12 4.12 -4.01 7.74
N GLU A 13 3.13 -4.00 8.64
CA GLU A 13 3.28 -4.47 10.02
C GLU A 13 3.34 -6.00 10.13
N HIS A 14 2.56 -6.72 9.33
CA HIS A 14 2.36 -8.17 9.51
C HIS A 14 3.01 -9.05 8.44
N CYS A 15 3.31 -8.52 7.25
CA CYS A 15 3.94 -9.27 6.18
C CYS A 15 5.43 -8.99 6.05
N SER A 16 5.85 -7.72 6.11
CA SER A 16 7.25 -7.35 5.83
C SER A 16 8.23 -8.00 6.80
N SER A 17 7.94 -7.95 8.10
CA SER A 17 8.73 -8.57 9.17
C SER A 17 8.75 -10.10 9.06
N THR A 18 7.60 -10.71 8.79
CA THR A 18 7.45 -12.17 8.64
C THR A 18 8.21 -12.71 7.43
N ILE A 19 8.18 -11.98 6.29
CA ILE A 19 8.96 -12.34 5.10
C ILE A 19 10.46 -12.24 5.40
N ILE A 20 10.90 -11.14 6.03
CA ILE A 20 12.32 -10.92 6.37
C ILE A 20 12.83 -11.98 7.36
N SER A 21 12.08 -12.25 8.43
CA SER A 21 12.42 -13.28 9.43
C SER A 21 12.56 -14.67 8.78
N THR A 22 11.66 -15.01 7.86
CA THR A 22 11.75 -16.27 7.09
C THR A 22 12.98 -16.29 6.19
N THR A 23 13.32 -15.19 5.50
CA THR A 23 14.49 -15.14 4.61
C THR A 23 15.82 -15.15 5.37
N VAL A 24 15.91 -14.46 6.51
CA VAL A 24 17.13 -14.41 7.33
C VAL A 24 17.37 -15.75 8.03
N SER A 25 16.32 -16.49 8.38
CA SER A 25 16.41 -17.87 8.89
C SER A 25 16.97 -18.88 7.87
N HIS A 26 17.13 -18.49 6.60
CA HIS A 26 17.66 -19.35 5.53
C HIS A 26 19.01 -18.88 4.96
N GLU A 27 19.62 -17.80 5.47
CA GLU A 27 20.86 -17.23 4.89
C GLU A 27 22.10 -17.32 5.80
N TRP A 28 22.02 -17.94 6.98
CA TRP A 28 23.19 -18.24 7.81
C TRP A 28 23.32 -19.74 8.05
N VAL A 29 24.32 -20.33 7.37
CA VAL A 29 24.96 -21.63 7.61
C VAL A 29 24.02 -22.84 7.73
N LEU A 30 24.21 -23.79 6.80
CA LEU A 30 23.78 -25.18 6.97
C LEU A 30 24.40 -25.75 8.26
N GLU A 31 23.67 -25.68 9.37
CA GLU A 31 23.72 -26.70 10.40
C GLU A 31 22.38 -27.42 10.42
N SER A 32 22.44 -28.67 9.97
CA SER A 32 21.33 -29.60 9.86
C SER A 32 20.63 -29.77 11.22
N ARG A 33 19.47 -29.13 11.42
CA ARG A 33 18.51 -29.58 12.42
C ARG A 33 17.86 -30.88 11.92
N PRO A 34 18.00 -32.02 12.61
CA PRO A 34 17.28 -33.23 12.24
C PRO A 34 15.79 -33.02 12.60
N GLY A 35 14.91 -32.98 11.60
CA GLY A 35 13.46 -32.96 11.79
C GLY A 35 12.66 -31.96 10.95
N LEU A 36 13.31 -31.05 10.22
CA LEU A 36 12.64 -30.21 9.22
C LEU A 36 13.07 -30.68 7.83
N GLU A 37 12.34 -31.67 7.32
CA GLU A 37 12.39 -32.04 5.92
C GLU A 37 12.16 -30.80 5.05
N GLN A 38 13.22 -30.26 4.44
CA GLN A 38 13.10 -29.38 3.28
C GLN A 38 12.74 -30.23 2.06
N ASN A 39 11.55 -30.85 2.08
CA ASN A 39 11.09 -31.71 1.00
C ASN A 39 9.97 -31.03 0.23
N GLY A 40 10.33 -30.28 -0.82
CA GLY A 40 9.40 -29.88 -1.86
C GLY A 40 10.00 -28.94 -2.92
N PRO A 41 9.88 -29.23 -4.22
CA PRO A 41 10.21 -28.30 -5.30
C PRO A 41 9.13 -27.21 -5.37
N GLY A 42 9.15 -26.26 -4.43
CA GLY A 42 8.23 -25.13 -4.36
C GLY A 42 8.90 -23.86 -4.88
N ASN A 43 8.24 -23.09 -5.74
CA ASN A 43 8.73 -21.78 -6.14
C ASN A 43 8.86 -20.87 -4.88
N PRO A 44 10.07 -20.40 -4.50
CA PRO A 44 10.28 -19.62 -3.27
C PRO A 44 9.44 -18.34 -3.19
N ARG A 45 9.04 -17.78 -4.34
CA ARG A 45 8.12 -16.64 -4.41
C ARG A 45 6.70 -17.02 -4.00
N ILE A 46 6.24 -18.22 -4.37
CA ILE A 46 4.92 -18.72 -3.97
C ILE A 46 4.90 -19.00 -2.47
N MET A 47 5.96 -19.61 -1.94
CA MET A 47 6.12 -19.87 -0.51
C MET A 47 6.02 -18.56 0.30
N ARG A 48 6.82 -17.54 -0.04
CA ARG A 48 6.78 -16.23 0.65
C ARG A 48 5.40 -15.58 0.63
N ARG A 49 4.67 -15.68 -0.49
CA ARG A 49 3.29 -15.16 -0.58
C ARG A 49 2.31 -15.94 0.29
N SER A 50 2.48 -17.26 0.37
CA SER A 50 1.66 -18.11 1.24
C SER A 50 1.87 -17.73 2.70
N ILE A 51 3.14 -17.57 3.13
CA ILE A 51 3.49 -17.14 4.49
C ILE A 51 2.89 -15.77 4.81
N ALA A 52 3.03 -14.78 3.91
CA ALA A 52 2.46 -13.45 4.10
C ALA A 52 0.91 -13.49 4.18
N THR A 53 0.27 -14.31 3.34
CA THR A 53 -1.19 -14.48 3.36
C THR A 53 -1.65 -15.12 4.67
N SER A 54 -0.95 -16.14 5.14
CA SER A 54 -1.24 -16.79 6.43
C SER A 54 -1.08 -15.84 7.61
N ALA A 55 -0.01 -15.02 7.62
CA ALA A 55 0.19 -14.02 8.67
C ALA A 55 -0.96 -13.00 8.73
N LEU A 56 -1.47 -12.57 7.56
CA LEU A 56 -2.65 -11.71 7.51
C LEU A 56 -3.92 -12.45 7.93
N MET A 57 -4.08 -13.72 7.57
CA MET A 57 -5.23 -14.53 7.99
C MET A 57 -5.29 -14.67 9.50
N ASP A 58 -4.18 -15.03 10.14
CA ASP A 58 -4.08 -15.19 11.59
C ASP A 58 -4.34 -13.84 12.30
N LYS A 59 -4.02 -12.70 11.66
CA LYS A 59 -4.30 -11.37 12.20
C LYS A 59 -5.74 -10.91 12.02
N ILE A 60 -6.35 -11.15 10.87
CA ILE A 60 -7.69 -10.66 10.52
C ILE A 60 -8.79 -11.60 11.05
N PHE A 61 -8.52 -12.91 11.06
CA PHE A 61 -9.47 -13.95 11.43
C PHE A 61 -8.81 -14.98 12.39
N PRO A 62 -8.36 -14.56 13.59
CA PRO A 62 -7.61 -15.42 14.51
C PRO A 62 -8.37 -16.66 14.97
N GLU A 63 -9.70 -16.58 15.03
CA GLU A 63 -10.56 -17.65 15.55
C GLU A 63 -11.05 -18.63 14.46
N LEU A 64 -10.69 -18.38 13.20
CA LEU A 64 -11.25 -19.14 12.08
C LEU A 64 -10.57 -20.50 11.92
N ASN A 65 -11.37 -21.57 12.01
CA ASN A 65 -10.88 -22.93 11.82
C ASN A 65 -10.35 -23.14 10.38
N LYS A 66 -9.07 -23.50 10.26
CA LYS A 66 -8.35 -23.73 8.99
C LYS A 66 -8.98 -24.80 8.08
N ASN A 67 -9.77 -25.71 8.66
CA ASN A 67 -10.44 -26.79 7.93
C ASN A 67 -11.87 -26.43 7.48
N SER A 68 -12.35 -25.23 7.80
CA SER A 68 -13.71 -24.80 7.42
C SER A 68 -13.79 -24.32 5.97
N SER A 69 -14.96 -24.46 5.35
CA SER A 69 -15.24 -23.87 4.03
C SER A 69 -15.15 -22.35 4.04
N GLU A 70 -15.51 -21.73 5.18
CA GLU A 70 -15.37 -20.30 5.40
C GLU A 70 -13.91 -19.85 5.35
N PHE A 71 -12.99 -20.63 5.93
CA PHE A 71 -11.56 -20.34 5.88
C PHE A 71 -11.05 -20.20 4.45
N LYS A 72 -11.44 -21.11 3.55
CA LYS A 72 -11.01 -21.03 2.15
C LYS A 72 -11.47 -19.73 1.48
N HIS A 73 -12.74 -19.36 1.68
CA HIS A 73 -13.28 -18.13 1.12
C HIS A 73 -12.59 -16.87 1.69
N LYS A 74 -12.39 -16.81 3.00
CA LYS A 74 -11.67 -15.71 3.65
C LYS A 74 -10.21 -15.66 3.22
N TYR A 75 -9.55 -16.80 3.07
CA TYR A 75 -8.18 -16.91 2.59
C TYR A 75 -8.02 -16.30 1.19
N ASP A 76 -8.95 -16.55 0.27
CA ASP A 76 -8.90 -15.94 -1.07
C ASP A 76 -9.07 -14.41 -1.03
N GLN A 77 -9.89 -13.90 -0.11
CA GLN A 77 -10.03 -12.46 0.11
C GLN A 77 -8.73 -11.86 0.68
N VAL A 78 -8.14 -12.50 1.69
CA VAL A 78 -6.89 -12.07 2.31
C VAL A 78 -5.72 -12.19 1.34
N LYS A 79 -5.69 -13.18 0.45
CA LYS A 79 -4.71 -13.29 -0.63
C LYS A 79 -4.78 -12.10 -1.61
N ARG A 80 -5.99 -11.62 -1.92
CA ARG A 80 -6.17 -10.39 -2.72
C ARG A 80 -5.69 -9.17 -1.94
N LEU A 81 -5.99 -9.11 -0.64
CA LEU A 81 -5.53 -8.05 0.25
C LEU A 81 -4.00 -8.01 0.36
N GLU A 82 -3.35 -9.17 0.49
CA GLU A 82 -1.91 -9.33 0.49
C GLU A 82 -1.29 -8.77 -0.78
N LYS A 83 -1.79 -9.20 -1.95
CA LYS A 83 -1.30 -8.73 -3.24
C LYS A 83 -1.46 -7.21 -3.37
N LEU A 84 -2.58 -6.68 -2.90
CA LEU A 84 -2.85 -5.24 -2.92
C LEU A 84 -1.89 -4.48 -2.00
N GLY A 85 -1.75 -4.91 -0.74
CA GLY A 85 -0.84 -4.31 0.23
C GLY A 85 0.61 -4.28 -0.26
N ARG A 86 1.08 -5.39 -0.84
CA ARG A 86 2.41 -5.47 -1.46
C ARG A 86 2.59 -4.44 -2.58
N ARG A 87 1.59 -4.27 -3.45
CA ARG A 87 1.65 -3.29 -4.56
C ARG A 87 1.61 -1.85 -4.06
N LEU A 88 0.83 -1.58 -3.03
CA LEU A 88 0.84 -0.28 -2.36
C LEU A 88 2.19 -0.02 -1.68
N SER A 89 2.84 -1.03 -1.11
CA SER A 89 4.22 -0.90 -0.58
C SER A 89 5.21 -0.51 -1.66
N MET A 90 5.19 -1.18 -2.82
CA MET A 90 6.05 -0.82 -3.95
C MET A 90 5.86 0.64 -4.39
N MET A 91 4.61 1.13 -4.42
CA MET A 91 4.34 2.54 -4.73
C MET A 91 4.86 3.49 -3.66
N ALA A 92 4.62 3.18 -2.39
CA ALA A 92 5.10 4.00 -1.28
C ALA A 92 6.63 4.05 -1.22
N GLU A 93 7.31 2.94 -1.51
CA GLU A 93 8.78 2.87 -1.61
C GLU A 93 9.32 3.69 -2.80
N THR A 94 8.60 3.69 -3.94
CA THR A 94 9.05 4.39 -5.15
C THR A 94 8.80 5.91 -5.06
N PHE A 95 7.63 6.31 -4.55
CA PHE A 95 7.11 7.67 -4.64
C PHE A 95 6.89 8.38 -3.29
N GLY A 96 7.08 7.68 -2.16
CA GLY A 96 6.75 8.16 -0.82
C GLY A 96 5.34 7.76 -0.38
N GLU A 97 5.11 7.70 0.93
CA GLU A 97 3.87 7.19 1.55
C GLU A 97 2.64 8.04 1.22
N GLY A 98 2.82 9.36 1.00
CA GLY A 98 1.74 10.28 0.64
C GLY A 98 1.00 9.92 -0.65
N ILE A 99 1.63 9.18 -1.56
CA ILE A 99 0.97 8.69 -2.79
C ILE A 99 -0.29 7.89 -2.47
N LEU A 100 -0.31 7.17 -1.35
CA LEU A 100 -1.44 6.36 -0.93
C LEU A 100 -2.66 7.21 -0.54
N GLY A 101 -2.44 8.44 -0.08
CA GLY A 101 -3.49 9.43 0.18
C GLY A 101 -4.09 10.03 -1.09
N LEU A 102 -3.29 10.13 -2.15
CA LEU A 102 -3.70 10.66 -3.45
C LEU A 102 -4.46 9.63 -4.31
N LEU A 103 -4.31 8.34 -4.01
CA LEU A 103 -5.05 7.26 -4.67
C LEU A 103 -6.51 7.25 -4.18
N GLN A 104 -7.38 7.96 -4.90
CA GLN A 104 -8.80 7.98 -4.60
C GLN A 104 -9.39 6.55 -4.58
N CYS A 105 -10.21 6.30 -3.55
CA CYS A 105 -10.81 4.99 -3.29
C CYS A 105 -12.33 5.05 -3.09
N SER A 106 -12.98 6.23 -3.15
CA SER A 106 -14.43 6.37 -2.94
C SER A 106 -15.22 6.35 -4.24
N GLU A 107 -16.43 5.82 -4.16
CA GLU A 107 -17.34 5.63 -5.29
C GLU A 107 -18.20 6.87 -5.60
N SER A 108 -18.14 7.91 -4.75
CA SER A 108 -19.08 9.04 -4.72
C SER A 108 -18.99 10.00 -5.90
N ASP A 109 -17.81 10.20 -6.50
CA ASP A 109 -17.64 11.25 -7.52
C ASP A 109 -17.33 10.63 -8.89
N ALA A 110 -18.33 10.66 -9.78
CA ALA A 110 -18.23 10.15 -11.14
C ALA A 110 -17.27 10.94 -12.05
N ALA A 111 -16.82 12.13 -11.61
CA ALA A 111 -16.00 13.05 -12.41
C ALA A 111 -14.49 12.76 -12.42
N PHE A 112 -14.00 11.89 -11.52
CA PHE A 112 -12.57 11.60 -11.39
C PHE A 112 -12.23 10.15 -11.78
N LEU A 113 -11.06 9.95 -12.40
CA LEU A 113 -10.54 8.63 -12.77
C LEU A 113 -10.41 7.75 -11.51
N LYS A 114 -11.29 6.75 -11.41
CA LYS A 114 -11.37 5.85 -10.26
C LYS A 114 -10.25 4.82 -10.31
N ILE A 115 -9.32 4.87 -9.35
CA ILE A 115 -8.26 3.85 -9.24
C ILE A 115 -8.76 2.69 -8.38
N SER A 116 -9.40 1.74 -9.06
CA SER A 116 -10.05 0.58 -8.44
C SER A 116 -9.06 -0.53 -8.06
N ASP A 117 -9.42 -1.37 -7.08
CA ASP A 117 -8.61 -2.56 -6.69
C ASP A 117 -8.24 -3.44 -7.89
N PRO A 118 -9.14 -3.72 -8.87
CA PRO A 118 -8.78 -4.47 -10.06
C PRO A 118 -7.63 -3.88 -10.88
N MET A 119 -7.45 -2.55 -10.91
CA MET A 119 -6.30 -1.93 -11.61
C MET A 119 -4.97 -2.32 -10.96
N PHE A 120 -4.97 -2.52 -9.64
CA PHE A 120 -3.84 -3.08 -8.91
C PHE A 120 -3.79 -4.59 -8.96
N LEU A 121 -4.88 -5.32 -9.13
CA LEU A 121 -4.87 -6.79 -9.01
C LEU A 121 -4.69 -7.51 -10.35
N LYS A 122 -5.15 -6.94 -11.47
CA LYS A 122 -5.11 -7.58 -12.79
C LYS A 122 -3.71 -7.74 -13.39
N PRO A 123 -2.83 -6.71 -13.38
CA PRO A 123 -1.51 -6.85 -14.01
C PRO A 123 -0.69 -7.96 -13.39
N THR A 124 0.26 -8.53 -14.12
CA THR A 124 1.26 -9.41 -13.52
C THR A 124 2.18 -8.62 -12.58
N ASP A 125 2.98 -9.30 -11.77
CA ASP A 125 3.95 -8.59 -10.92
C ASP A 125 5.09 -7.97 -11.75
N HIS A 126 5.35 -8.49 -12.95
CA HIS A 126 6.30 -7.91 -13.89
C HIS A 126 5.75 -6.60 -14.46
N ASP A 127 4.55 -6.63 -15.07
CA ASP A 127 3.95 -5.47 -15.72
C ASP A 127 3.70 -4.33 -14.74
N PHE A 128 3.32 -4.66 -13.50
CA PHE A 128 3.13 -3.65 -12.47
C PHE A 128 4.46 -2.96 -12.11
N ARG A 129 5.57 -3.71 -12.00
CA ARG A 129 6.89 -3.11 -11.75
C ARG A 129 7.38 -2.28 -12.92
N GLU A 130 7.19 -2.76 -14.13
CA GLU A 130 7.54 -2.03 -15.35
C GLU A 130 6.76 -0.72 -15.44
N PHE A 131 5.46 -0.75 -15.16
CA PHE A 131 4.63 0.45 -15.07
C PHE A 131 5.16 1.45 -14.03
N LEU A 132 5.50 0.99 -12.82
CA LEU A 132 6.09 1.86 -11.79
C LEU A 132 7.43 2.45 -12.25
N SER A 133 8.28 1.65 -12.91
CA SER A 133 9.55 2.10 -13.47
C SER A 133 9.36 3.17 -14.55
N LEU A 134 8.36 3.02 -15.43
CA LEU A 134 8.03 4.01 -16.43
C LEU A 134 7.53 5.32 -15.81
N LEU A 135 6.64 5.24 -14.83
CA LEU A 135 6.16 6.41 -14.09
C LEU A 135 7.30 7.11 -13.36
N ASP A 136 8.20 6.34 -12.76
CA ASP A 136 9.35 6.86 -12.06
C ASP A 136 10.34 7.55 -13.02
N ARG A 137 10.62 6.96 -14.19
CA ARG A 137 11.47 7.60 -15.20
C ARG A 137 10.87 8.90 -15.75
N THR A 138 9.55 8.97 -15.88
CA THR A 138 8.87 10.08 -16.59
C THR A 138 8.34 11.17 -15.66
N GLN A 139 7.91 10.83 -14.45
CA GLN A 139 7.16 11.72 -13.57
C GLN A 139 7.64 11.72 -12.10
N ARG A 140 8.75 11.03 -11.77
CA ARG A 140 9.26 10.93 -10.39
C ARG A 140 9.28 12.26 -9.65
N GLY A 141 9.84 13.31 -10.27
CA GLY A 141 9.99 14.61 -9.62
C GLY A 141 8.65 15.20 -9.18
N PHE A 142 7.65 15.14 -10.06
CA PHE A 142 6.30 15.63 -9.77
C PHE A 142 5.58 14.75 -8.74
N ILE A 143 5.54 13.43 -8.95
CA ILE A 143 4.82 12.50 -8.06
C ILE A 143 5.40 12.52 -6.64
N ARG A 144 6.72 12.56 -6.50
CA ARG A 144 7.37 12.65 -5.19
C ARG A 144 7.07 13.97 -4.48
N LYS A 145 7.04 15.09 -5.21
CA LYS A 145 6.61 16.38 -4.65
C LYS A 145 5.18 16.30 -4.13
N CYS A 146 4.22 15.83 -4.94
CA CYS A 146 2.83 15.64 -4.49
C CYS A 146 2.76 14.79 -3.21
N SER A 147 3.47 13.66 -3.23
CA SER A 147 3.53 12.72 -2.11
C SER A 147 4.11 13.36 -0.86
N GLN A 148 5.17 14.15 -0.99
CA GLN A 148 5.76 14.89 0.13
C GLN A 148 4.79 15.94 0.68
N SER A 149 4.16 16.73 -0.19
CA SER A 149 3.22 17.79 0.20
C SER A 149 2.03 17.26 1.00
N ILE A 150 1.45 16.12 0.60
CA ILE A 150 0.29 15.55 1.30
C ILE A 150 0.66 14.74 2.55
N THR A 151 1.93 14.32 2.71
CA THR A 151 2.33 13.43 3.81
C THR A 151 1.99 13.98 5.21
N PRO A 152 2.23 15.26 5.54
CA PRO A 152 1.83 15.84 6.83
C PRO A 152 0.33 15.75 7.09
N ILE A 153 -0.49 16.11 6.09
CA ILE A 153 -1.96 16.02 6.15
C ILE A 153 -2.36 14.57 6.42
N LEU A 154 -1.77 13.63 5.66
CA LEU A 154 -2.09 12.22 5.77
C LEU A 154 -1.76 11.66 7.17
N LYS A 155 -0.62 12.05 7.75
CA LYS A 155 -0.25 11.66 9.11
C LYS A 155 -1.25 12.18 10.14
N CYS A 156 -1.61 13.46 10.08
CA CYS A 156 -2.57 14.06 11.01
C CYS A 156 -3.94 13.39 10.94
N ILE A 157 -4.39 13.02 9.73
CA ILE A 157 -5.65 12.29 9.56
C ILE A 157 -5.55 10.86 10.13
N LEU A 158 -4.43 10.16 9.87
CA LEU A 158 -4.24 8.78 10.33
C LEU A 158 -4.05 8.68 11.85
N ASP A 159 -3.46 9.71 12.46
CA ASP A 159 -3.18 9.77 13.89
C ASP A 159 -4.32 10.46 14.67
N GLY A 160 -5.30 11.03 13.97
CA GLY A 160 -6.47 11.69 14.57
C GLY A 160 -6.19 13.08 15.14
N THR A 161 -5.05 13.69 14.81
CA THR A 161 -4.56 14.96 15.38
C THR A 161 -4.89 16.19 14.53
N LEU A 162 -5.75 16.05 13.50
CA LEU A 162 -6.07 17.16 12.58
C LEU A 162 -6.60 18.42 13.30
N LYS A 163 -7.29 18.26 14.44
CA LYS A 163 -7.81 19.39 15.24
C LYS A 163 -6.73 20.15 16.01
N GLU A 164 -5.55 19.55 16.17
CA GLU A 164 -4.42 20.09 16.94
C GLU A 164 -3.39 20.78 16.04
N THR A 165 -3.60 20.73 14.71
CA THR A 165 -2.73 21.34 13.72
C THR A 165 -3.29 22.64 13.17
N ASN A 166 -2.38 23.54 12.76
CA ASN A 166 -2.76 24.72 11.99
C ASN A 166 -3.47 24.30 10.69
N LEU A 167 -4.41 25.12 10.23
CA LEU A 167 -5.11 24.91 8.96
C LEU A 167 -4.11 24.76 7.81
N PHE A 168 -4.18 23.63 7.12
CA PHE A 168 -3.43 23.38 5.90
C PHE A 168 -3.86 24.38 4.83
N PRO A 169 -2.98 24.80 3.90
CA PRO A 169 -3.37 25.74 2.84
C PRO A 169 -4.56 25.22 2.00
N LEU A 170 -4.68 23.91 1.85
CA LEU A 170 -5.81 23.27 1.20
C LEU A 170 -7.16 23.63 1.87
N GLU A 171 -7.17 23.77 3.20
CA GLU A 171 -8.37 24.14 3.98
C GLU A 171 -8.72 25.62 3.89
N ARG A 172 -7.79 26.45 3.39
CA ARG A 172 -7.98 27.89 3.22
C ARG A 172 -8.57 28.25 1.86
N ASN A 173 -8.45 27.37 0.87
CA ASN A 173 -8.99 27.59 -0.47
C ASN A 173 -10.44 27.10 -0.55
N GLN A 174 -11.28 27.82 -1.27
CA GLN A 174 -12.63 27.32 -1.56
C GLN A 174 -12.55 26.15 -2.56
N PRO A 175 -13.45 25.15 -2.48
CA PRO A 175 -13.49 24.04 -3.43
C PRO A 175 -13.50 24.48 -4.90
N GLU A 176 -14.22 25.56 -5.21
CA GLU A 176 -14.34 26.15 -6.56
C GLU A 176 -12.99 26.67 -7.07
N GLU A 177 -12.19 27.28 -6.20
CA GLU A 177 -10.85 27.78 -6.53
C GLU A 177 -9.90 26.63 -6.86
N ILE A 178 -9.93 25.55 -6.06
CA ILE A 178 -9.14 24.34 -6.28
C ILE A 178 -9.54 23.68 -7.61
N LEU A 179 -10.84 23.58 -7.88
CA LEU A 179 -11.37 22.98 -9.11
C LEU A 179 -11.02 23.80 -10.36
N GLY A 180 -10.84 25.11 -10.21
CA GLY A 180 -10.38 26.02 -11.27
C GLY A 180 -8.88 25.90 -11.59
N MET A 181 -8.07 25.32 -10.68
CA MET A 181 -6.63 25.16 -10.91
C MET A 181 -6.36 24.11 -11.99
N PRO A 182 -5.41 24.35 -12.93
CA PRO A 182 -5.05 23.35 -13.92
C PRO A 182 -4.53 22.08 -13.25
N LYS A 183 -4.97 20.92 -13.74
CA LYS A 183 -4.51 19.61 -13.26
C LYS A 183 -3.00 19.50 -13.43
N GLY A 184 -2.31 19.09 -12.36
CA GLY A 184 -0.85 18.95 -12.38
C GLY A 184 -0.08 20.28 -12.33
N SER A 185 -0.76 21.40 -12.10
CA SER A 185 -0.10 22.70 -11.95
C SER A 185 0.67 22.83 -10.64
N GLN A 186 1.64 23.75 -10.63
CA GLN A 186 2.36 24.14 -9.42
C GLN A 186 1.43 24.77 -8.38
N SER A 187 0.41 25.52 -8.80
CA SER A 187 -0.59 26.13 -7.91
C SER A 187 -1.32 25.09 -7.06
N LEU A 188 -1.65 23.94 -7.65
CA LEU A 188 -2.29 22.84 -6.92
C LEU A 188 -1.33 22.14 -5.96
N LEU A 189 -0.03 22.09 -6.27
CA LEU A 189 1.00 21.63 -5.34
C LEU A 189 1.18 22.61 -4.18
N ASP A 190 1.18 23.90 -4.45
CA ASP A 190 1.35 24.94 -3.46
C ASP A 190 0.15 24.97 -2.48
N ALA A 191 -1.05 24.67 -2.97
CA ALA A 191 -2.23 24.46 -2.13
C ALA A 191 -2.09 23.25 -1.18
N LEU A 192 -1.20 22.30 -1.46
CA LEU A 192 -0.92 21.15 -0.59
C LEU A 192 0.28 21.38 0.34
N ASN A 193 1.14 22.36 0.05
CA ASN A 193 2.37 22.57 0.81
C ASN A 193 2.10 23.39 2.07
N THR A 194 2.37 22.83 3.24
CA THR A 194 2.53 23.62 4.47
C THR A 194 3.71 24.58 4.32
N VAL A 195 3.44 25.89 4.41
CA VAL A 195 4.47 26.88 4.73
C VAL A 195 4.80 26.67 6.21
N LEU A 196 6.04 26.27 6.49
CA LEU A 196 6.59 26.19 7.86
C LEU A 196 6.61 27.57 8.50
#